data_AF-A0A2U1K6W9-F1
#
_entry.id   AF-A0A2U1K6W9-F1
#
_cell.length_a   1.000
_cell.length_b   1.000
_cell.length_c   1.000
_cell.angle_alpha   90.00
_cell.angle_beta   90.00
_cell.angle_gamma   90.00
#
_symmetry.space_group_name_H-M   'P 1'
#
loop_
_entity.id
_entity.type
_entity.pdbx_description
1 polymer ?
#
loop_
_entity_poly.entity_id
_entity_poly.type
_entity_poly.pdbx_seq_one_letter_code
_entity_poly.pdbx_strand_id
1 'polypeptide(L)'
;MKCLYYELTGGKFVKKPLAFVLALSFVCCLFPFQAFAKVEVKDKELQAYLKEIGMPESEFVEYLKDVHDYSLEDFDDVDDLKEYLGEVLNDENLQSLLDEYGLSREELDDLLAEIGASVDDYVFYDDLDYDVSDLLYDEELTPINDETLKDVLSEYGFKSRNELENYLNKNGDSINNYESLEDLDLAIFEYQMEDEISEMLKPFGLTKDEIKNLKNHFMAIFEKNIESENEEFFNRMESIGERMMGFADFESAEELSAKEIAELLSIWNEMLDLFELKTEFYLVKNGKEMPISLNQLMKLESTDGANLLIKFFSKSGKFLADMVITKEMFGSDLLEQAGSSIVKTKKTAKEAPKAVKKPSQKVKTVNGAKLPKTASDYLPNTFAGLAILLSGLVLFRKMKSGGAM
;
A
#
# COMPACT_ATOMS: atom_id res chain seq x y z
N MET A 1 3.95 -16.09 1.56
CA MET A 1 4.48 -14.83 2.17
C MET A 1 4.52 -14.79 3.72
N LYS A 2 4.08 -15.83 4.45
CA LYS A 2 4.31 -15.97 5.92
C LYS A 2 5.70 -16.58 6.25
N CYS A 3 6.33 -17.33 5.34
CA CYS A 3 7.63 -17.99 5.59
C CYS A 3 8.80 -17.03 5.84
N LEU A 4 8.86 -15.89 5.14
CA LEU A 4 9.90 -14.88 5.41
C LEU A 4 9.82 -14.27 6.81
N TYR A 5 8.67 -14.34 7.49
CA TYR A 5 8.50 -13.80 8.85
C TYR A 5 8.78 -14.82 9.96
N TYR A 6 8.56 -16.12 9.70
CA TYR A 6 8.67 -17.17 10.73
C TYR A 6 10.11 -17.66 10.91
N GLU A 7 10.88 -17.79 9.83
CA GLU A 7 12.28 -18.25 9.91
C GLU A 7 13.24 -17.25 10.57
N LEU A 8 12.94 -15.95 10.54
CA LEU A 8 13.79 -14.93 11.17
C LEU A 8 13.67 -14.85 12.70
N THR A 9 12.67 -15.49 13.33
CA THR A 9 12.36 -15.25 14.76
C THR A 9 12.41 -16.46 15.68
N GLY A 10 12.70 -17.67 15.17
CA GLY A 10 13.07 -18.83 15.98
C GLY A 10 12.12 -19.12 17.16
N GLY A 11 10.82 -19.04 16.93
CA GLY A 11 9.79 -19.46 17.90
C GLY A 11 9.74 -18.65 19.21
N LYS A 12 10.17 -17.38 19.22
CA LYS A 12 9.95 -16.46 20.34
C LYS A 12 9.28 -15.17 19.85
N PHE A 13 8.12 -14.86 20.43
CA PHE A 13 7.46 -13.56 20.30
C PHE A 13 8.38 -12.44 20.83
N VAL A 14 9.20 -11.86 19.95
CA VAL A 14 10.03 -10.70 20.27
C VAL A 14 9.25 -9.43 20.01
N LYS A 15 9.13 -8.67 21.10
CA LYS A 15 8.57 -7.33 21.21
C LYS A 15 9.10 -6.40 20.11
N LYS A 16 8.15 -5.81 19.36
CA LYS A 16 8.28 -4.74 18.34
C LYS A 16 8.88 -5.16 16.99
N PRO A 17 8.04 -5.30 15.94
CA PRO A 17 8.51 -5.30 14.56
C PRO A 17 8.02 -4.12 13.70
N LEU A 18 7.34 -3.10 14.24
CA LEU A 18 6.86 -1.97 13.42
C LEU A 18 7.97 -0.96 13.03
N ALA A 19 9.14 -1.02 13.68
CA ALA A 19 10.24 -0.07 13.43
C ALA A 19 11.33 -0.60 12.48
N PHE A 20 11.31 -1.89 12.12
CA PHE A 20 12.37 -2.48 11.29
C PHE A 20 11.99 -2.56 9.80
N VAL A 21 10.71 -2.79 9.51
CA VAL A 21 10.18 -2.74 8.12
C VAL A 21 10.18 -1.30 7.57
N LEU A 22 10.04 -0.30 8.44
CA LEU A 22 10.12 1.12 8.07
C LEU A 22 11.56 1.66 7.97
N ALA A 23 12.57 0.92 8.46
CA ALA A 23 13.97 1.30 8.39
C ALA A 23 14.70 0.69 7.18
N LEU A 24 14.24 -0.45 6.66
CA LEU A 24 14.84 -1.07 5.47
C LEU A 24 14.43 -0.38 4.16
N SER A 25 13.22 0.19 4.09
CA SER A 25 12.77 0.97 2.92
C SER A 25 13.52 2.29 2.74
N PHE A 26 14.14 2.82 3.81
CA PHE A 26 14.91 4.06 3.76
C PHE A 26 16.38 3.87 3.34
N VAL A 27 16.92 2.64 3.36
CA VAL A 27 18.32 2.37 3.03
C VAL A 27 18.51 2.01 1.54
N CYS A 28 17.48 1.49 0.87
CA CYS A 28 17.55 1.21 -0.58
C CYS A 28 17.51 2.48 -1.46
N CYS A 29 17.02 3.61 -0.94
CA CYS A 29 16.94 4.87 -1.69
C CYS A 29 18.23 5.74 -1.66
N LEU A 30 19.29 5.31 -0.97
CA LEU A 30 20.51 6.12 -0.79
C LEU A 30 21.73 5.69 -1.62
N PHE A 31 21.59 4.70 -2.51
CA PHE A 31 22.65 4.37 -3.44
C PHE A 31 22.40 5.00 -4.82
N PRO A 32 23.33 5.84 -5.33
CA PRO A 32 23.23 6.31 -6.69
C PRO A 32 23.35 5.10 -7.61
N PHE A 33 22.34 4.88 -8.47
CA PHE A 33 22.39 3.97 -9.61
C PHE A 33 23.67 4.28 -10.42
N GLN A 34 24.75 3.58 -10.10
CA GLN A 34 25.91 3.49 -10.96
C GLN A 34 25.53 2.48 -12.03
N ALA A 35 25.21 3.02 -13.21
CA ALA A 35 25.16 2.35 -14.50
C ALA A 35 25.43 0.84 -14.43
N PHE A 36 24.35 0.05 -14.32
CA PHE A 36 24.44 -1.35 -14.67
C PHE A 36 24.95 -1.41 -16.10
N ALA A 37 26.14 -2.00 -16.26
CA ALA A 37 26.54 -2.51 -17.54
C ALA A 37 25.41 -3.43 -17.97
N LYS A 38 24.79 -3.10 -19.10
CA LYS A 38 23.79 -3.93 -19.77
C LYS A 38 24.31 -5.37 -19.76
N VAL A 39 23.79 -6.20 -18.87
CA VAL A 39 24.15 -7.60 -18.81
C VAL A 39 23.50 -8.18 -20.06
N GLU A 40 24.29 -8.36 -21.12
CA GLU A 40 23.91 -9.31 -22.15
C GLU A 40 24.00 -10.69 -21.49
N VAL A 41 22.96 -11.10 -20.74
CA VAL A 41 22.72 -12.51 -20.44
C VAL A 41 22.25 -13.17 -21.75
N LYS A 42 23.13 -13.17 -22.74
CA LYS A 42 23.11 -14.15 -23.84
C LYS A 42 24.13 -15.23 -23.50
N ASP A 43 24.11 -15.68 -22.25
CA ASP A 43 25.20 -16.45 -21.71
C ASP A 43 25.11 -17.91 -22.11
N LYS A 44 26.27 -18.45 -22.47
CA LYS A 44 26.44 -19.88 -22.75
C LYS A 44 26.07 -20.71 -21.52
N GLU A 45 26.18 -20.13 -20.33
CA GLU A 45 25.84 -20.74 -19.05
C GLU A 45 24.33 -20.89 -18.88
N LEU A 46 23.53 -19.86 -19.20
CA LEU A 46 22.07 -19.97 -19.18
C LEU A 46 21.60 -21.01 -20.20
N GLN A 47 22.16 -21.00 -21.42
CA GLN A 47 21.83 -22.01 -22.44
C GLN A 47 22.26 -23.43 -22.03
N ALA A 48 23.34 -23.57 -21.25
CA ALA A 48 23.75 -24.85 -20.70
C ALA A 48 22.78 -25.33 -19.63
N TYR A 49 22.33 -24.43 -18.76
CA TYR A 49 21.34 -24.72 -17.72
C TYR A 49 19.95 -25.05 -18.29
N LEU A 50 19.44 -24.25 -19.23
CA LEU A 50 18.18 -24.52 -19.93
C LEU A 50 18.19 -25.90 -20.62
N LYS A 51 19.34 -26.29 -21.18
CA LYS A 51 19.51 -27.63 -21.76
C LYS A 51 19.58 -28.73 -20.71
N GLU A 52 20.14 -28.44 -19.54
CA GLU A 52 20.21 -29.36 -18.40
C GLU A 52 18.81 -29.65 -17.84
N ILE A 53 17.99 -28.62 -17.64
CA ILE A 53 16.61 -28.74 -17.15
C ILE A 53 15.61 -29.15 -18.26
N GLY A 54 16.02 -29.08 -19.53
CA GLY A 54 15.21 -29.52 -20.66
C GLY A 54 14.13 -28.52 -21.12
N MET A 55 14.21 -27.27 -20.67
CA MET A 55 13.21 -26.24 -20.95
C MET A 55 13.73 -25.22 -21.98
N PRO A 56 12.95 -24.89 -23.03
CA PRO A 56 13.33 -23.83 -23.96
C PRO A 56 13.26 -22.46 -23.30
N GLU A 57 14.15 -21.55 -23.69
CA GLU A 57 14.27 -20.21 -23.09
C GLU A 57 12.95 -19.42 -23.04
N SER A 58 12.12 -19.54 -24.08
CA SER A 58 10.81 -18.85 -24.10
C SER A 58 9.86 -19.37 -23.03
N GLU A 59 9.86 -20.68 -22.79
CA GLU A 59 9.02 -21.32 -21.77
C GLU A 59 9.57 -21.03 -20.38
N PHE A 60 10.89 -20.99 -20.22
CA PHE A 60 11.52 -20.62 -18.96
C PHE A 60 11.26 -19.18 -18.53
N VAL A 61 11.27 -18.25 -19.48
CA VAL A 61 10.93 -16.84 -19.21
C VAL A 61 9.46 -16.69 -18.84
N GLU A 62 8.56 -17.45 -19.49
CA GLU A 62 7.14 -17.47 -19.11
C GLU A 62 6.96 -18.08 -17.72
N TYR A 63 7.62 -19.21 -17.43
CA TYR A 63 7.60 -19.87 -16.13
C TYR A 63 8.07 -18.96 -14.99
N LEU A 64 9.21 -18.29 -15.13
CA LEU A 64 9.70 -17.35 -14.10
C LEU A 64 8.71 -16.22 -13.82
N LYS A 65 8.05 -15.74 -14.86
CA LYS A 65 7.09 -14.65 -14.74
C LYS A 65 5.78 -15.13 -14.12
N ASP A 66 5.22 -16.22 -14.63
CA ASP A 66 3.86 -16.63 -14.30
C ASP A 66 3.81 -17.39 -12.96
N VAL A 67 4.86 -18.16 -12.63
CA VAL A 67 4.95 -18.94 -11.38
C VAL A 67 5.60 -18.12 -10.27
N HIS A 68 6.67 -17.39 -10.58
CA HIS A 68 7.50 -16.73 -9.58
C HIS A 68 7.39 -15.19 -9.55
N ASP A 69 6.71 -14.57 -10.53
CA ASP A 69 6.65 -13.10 -10.71
C ASP A 69 8.04 -12.44 -10.83
N TYR A 70 9.01 -13.18 -11.38
CA TYR A 70 10.37 -12.70 -11.63
C TYR A 70 10.71 -12.69 -13.12
N SER A 71 11.72 -11.88 -13.45
CA SER A 71 12.38 -11.84 -14.74
C SER A 71 13.83 -12.29 -14.63
N LEU A 72 14.46 -12.64 -15.75
CA LEU A 72 15.88 -12.93 -15.79
C LEU A 72 16.77 -11.75 -15.35
N GLU A 73 16.25 -10.52 -15.35
CA GLU A 73 17.00 -9.32 -14.93
C GLU A 73 17.08 -9.18 -13.41
N ASP A 74 16.29 -9.95 -12.67
CA ASP A 74 16.24 -9.90 -11.20
C ASP A 74 17.33 -10.76 -10.54
N PHE A 75 18.08 -11.53 -11.33
CA PHE A 75 19.16 -12.40 -10.85
C PHE A 75 20.52 -11.86 -11.28
N ASP A 76 21.49 -11.93 -10.37
CA ASP A 76 22.85 -11.43 -10.62
C ASP A 76 23.59 -12.29 -11.66
N ASP A 77 23.39 -13.61 -11.61
CA ASP A 77 23.95 -14.60 -12.55
C ASP A 77 23.16 -15.93 -12.57
N VAL A 78 23.64 -16.91 -13.34
CA VAL A 78 22.99 -18.23 -13.49
C VAL A 78 23.12 -19.08 -12.22
N ASP A 79 24.14 -18.86 -11.39
CA ASP A 79 24.30 -19.60 -10.14
C ASP A 79 23.30 -19.08 -9.09
N ASP A 80 23.06 -17.77 -9.01
CA ASP A 80 22.00 -17.15 -8.21
C ASP A 80 20.61 -17.67 -8.59
N LEU A 81 20.31 -17.72 -9.90
CA LEU A 81 19.08 -18.31 -10.43
C LEU A 81 18.89 -19.79 -10.03
N LYS A 82 19.97 -20.58 -10.04
CA LYS A 82 19.94 -22.01 -9.64
C LYS A 82 19.73 -22.18 -8.14
N GLU A 83 20.36 -21.34 -7.33
CA GLU A 83 20.18 -21.37 -5.88
C GLU A 83 18.73 -21.03 -5.52
N TYR A 84 18.11 -20.09 -6.23
CA TYR A 84 16.72 -19.74 -6.04
C TYR A 84 15.73 -20.84 -6.48
N LEU A 85 15.91 -21.41 -7.68
CA LEU A 85 14.99 -22.42 -8.22
C LEU A 85 15.17 -23.81 -7.60
N GLY A 86 16.30 -24.06 -6.95
CA GLY A 86 16.57 -25.33 -6.31
C GLY A 86 16.81 -26.48 -7.28
N GLU A 87 16.59 -27.70 -6.79
CA GLU A 87 16.88 -28.93 -7.54
C GLU A 87 15.77 -29.26 -8.55
N VAL A 88 16.14 -29.80 -9.71
CA VAL A 88 15.17 -30.32 -10.68
C VAL A 88 14.46 -31.55 -10.10
N LEU A 89 13.14 -31.56 -10.19
CA LEU A 89 12.32 -32.68 -9.73
C LEU A 89 12.66 -33.96 -10.49
N ASN A 90 12.84 -35.05 -9.75
CA ASN A 90 13.17 -36.38 -10.29
C ASN A 90 12.63 -37.48 -9.36
N ASP A 91 12.70 -38.74 -9.80
CA ASP A 91 12.15 -39.86 -9.03
C ASP A 91 12.76 -40.03 -7.62
N GLU A 92 14.01 -39.61 -7.41
CA GLU A 92 14.71 -39.77 -6.12
C GLU A 92 14.30 -38.70 -5.10
N ASN A 93 14.28 -37.42 -5.51
CA ASN A 93 13.82 -36.36 -4.62
C ASN A 93 12.29 -36.37 -4.45
N LEU A 94 11.52 -36.78 -5.46
CA LEU A 94 10.08 -37.03 -5.31
C LEU A 94 9.79 -38.11 -4.27
N GLN A 95 10.54 -39.22 -4.27
CA GLN A 95 10.39 -40.24 -3.24
C GLN A 95 10.79 -39.72 -1.86
N SER A 96 11.79 -38.82 -1.80
CA SER A 96 12.20 -38.19 -0.56
C SER A 96 11.10 -37.29 0.03
N LEU A 97 10.41 -36.51 -0.82
CA LEU A 97 9.25 -35.72 -0.44
C LEU A 97 8.11 -36.60 0.08
N LEU A 98 7.77 -37.67 -0.65
CA LEU A 98 6.75 -38.63 -0.21
C LEU A 98 7.08 -39.23 1.16
N ASP A 99 8.34 -39.60 1.39
CA ASP A 99 8.80 -40.13 2.67
C ASP A 99 8.78 -39.07 3.79
N GLU A 100 9.10 -37.82 3.48
CA GLU A 100 9.12 -36.69 4.42
C GLU A 100 7.71 -36.34 4.92
N TYR A 101 6.76 -36.19 4.01
CA TYR A 101 5.36 -35.89 4.34
C TYR A 101 4.53 -37.13 4.70
N GLY A 102 5.11 -38.32 4.57
CA GLY A 102 4.43 -39.59 4.86
C GLY A 102 3.28 -39.90 3.89
N LEU A 103 3.40 -39.44 2.64
CA LEU A 103 2.41 -39.60 1.59
C LEU A 103 2.72 -40.81 0.69
N SER A 104 1.68 -41.47 0.21
CA SER A 104 1.77 -42.30 -0.99
C SER A 104 1.67 -41.45 -2.26
N ARG A 105 2.10 -42.00 -3.39
CA ARG A 105 1.96 -41.32 -4.69
C ARG A 105 0.51 -41.00 -5.03
N GLU A 106 -0.43 -41.88 -4.67
CA GLU A 106 -1.86 -41.66 -4.89
C GLU A 106 -2.38 -40.49 -4.04
N GLU A 107 -1.96 -40.39 -2.78
CA GLU A 107 -2.33 -39.27 -1.90
C GLU A 107 -1.73 -37.94 -2.36
N LEU A 108 -0.50 -37.93 -2.88
CA LEU A 108 0.08 -36.74 -3.49
C LEU A 108 -0.70 -36.29 -4.74
N ASP A 109 -1.02 -37.24 -5.62
CA ASP A 109 -1.79 -36.92 -6.84
C ASP A 109 -3.20 -36.39 -6.49
N ASP A 110 -3.85 -36.95 -5.46
CA ASP A 110 -5.14 -36.45 -4.94
C ASP A 110 -5.02 -35.05 -4.34
N LEU A 111 -3.94 -34.77 -3.58
CA LEU A 111 -3.68 -33.48 -2.95
C LEU A 111 -3.50 -32.37 -4.00
N LEU A 112 -2.66 -32.61 -5.00
CA LEU A 112 -2.41 -31.65 -6.08
C LEU A 112 -3.66 -31.41 -6.95
N ALA A 113 -4.52 -32.43 -7.08
CA ALA A 113 -5.77 -32.27 -7.82
C ALA A 113 -6.74 -31.26 -7.17
N GLU A 114 -6.60 -30.96 -5.87
CA GLU A 114 -7.39 -29.93 -5.18
C GLU A 114 -7.15 -28.53 -5.77
N ILE A 115 -5.91 -28.25 -6.18
CA ILE A 115 -5.53 -27.00 -6.89
C ILE A 115 -5.52 -27.14 -8.41
N GLY A 116 -5.97 -28.29 -8.93
CA GLY A 116 -5.99 -28.58 -10.36
C GLY A 116 -4.61 -28.83 -10.97
N ALA A 117 -3.62 -29.18 -10.15
CA ALA A 117 -2.26 -29.51 -10.56
C ALA A 117 -2.01 -31.02 -10.55
N SER A 118 -0.88 -31.41 -11.11
CA SER A 118 -0.34 -32.76 -11.10
C SER A 118 1.18 -32.70 -10.95
N VAL A 119 1.81 -33.80 -10.51
CA VAL A 119 3.28 -33.86 -10.39
C VAL A 119 3.99 -33.51 -11.70
N ASP A 120 3.37 -33.80 -12.85
CA ASP A 120 3.93 -33.52 -14.18
C ASP A 120 3.95 -32.01 -14.51
N ASP A 121 3.23 -31.18 -13.76
CA ASP A 121 3.21 -29.73 -13.93
C ASP A 121 4.41 -29.03 -13.24
N TYR A 122 5.16 -29.78 -12.41
CA TYR A 122 6.29 -29.25 -11.65
C TYR A 122 7.63 -29.60 -12.30
N VAL A 123 8.51 -28.60 -12.38
CA VAL A 123 9.86 -28.75 -12.93
C VAL A 123 10.90 -28.82 -11.82
N PHE A 124 10.72 -28.03 -10.76
CA PHE A 124 11.63 -27.98 -9.63
C PHE A 124 11.02 -28.62 -8.39
N TYR A 125 11.86 -29.24 -7.57
CA TYR A 125 11.48 -29.87 -6.32
C TYR A 125 10.89 -28.85 -5.36
N ASP A 126 11.53 -27.69 -5.22
CA ASP A 126 11.17 -26.66 -4.25
C ASP A 126 9.76 -26.10 -4.52
N ASP A 127 9.33 -26.03 -5.79
CA ASP A 127 7.97 -25.63 -6.16
C ASP A 127 6.93 -26.66 -5.67
N LEU A 128 7.20 -27.95 -5.92
CA LEU A 128 6.33 -29.03 -5.50
C LEU A 128 6.29 -29.15 -3.98
N ASP A 129 7.45 -29.07 -3.33
CA ASP A 129 7.58 -29.08 -1.87
C ASP A 129 6.81 -27.92 -1.23
N TYR A 130 6.90 -26.72 -1.81
CA TYR A 130 6.13 -25.57 -1.36
C TYR A 130 4.63 -25.81 -1.42
N ASP A 131 4.11 -26.26 -2.57
CA ASP A 131 2.68 -26.49 -2.74
C ASP A 131 2.18 -27.64 -1.86
N VAL A 132 2.93 -28.73 -1.76
CA VAL A 132 2.59 -29.85 -0.87
C VAL A 132 2.61 -29.42 0.58
N SER A 133 3.63 -28.66 1.00
CA SER A 133 3.71 -28.11 2.34
C SER A 133 2.53 -27.19 2.65
N ASP A 134 2.12 -26.35 1.71
CA ASP A 134 1.00 -25.41 1.88
C ASP A 134 -0.34 -26.14 1.93
N LEU A 135 -0.53 -27.15 1.08
CA LEU A 135 -1.76 -27.97 1.05
C LEU A 135 -1.90 -28.87 2.28
N LEU A 136 -0.79 -29.40 2.79
CA LEU A 136 -0.78 -30.15 4.05
C LEU A 136 -0.76 -29.26 5.28
N TYR A 137 -0.61 -27.95 5.12
CA TYR A 137 -0.68 -26.99 6.22
C TYR A 137 -2.12 -26.89 6.71
N ASP A 138 -2.48 -27.76 7.65
CA ASP A 138 -3.67 -27.59 8.47
C ASP A 138 -3.36 -26.48 9.49
N GLU A 139 -3.96 -25.31 9.32
CA GLU A 139 -3.85 -24.21 10.29
C GLU A 139 -4.54 -24.70 11.58
N GLU A 140 -3.76 -25.32 12.49
CA GLU A 140 -4.26 -25.74 13.80
C GLU A 140 -4.71 -24.49 14.58
N LEU A 141 -5.99 -24.14 14.42
CA LEU A 141 -6.60 -22.97 15.02
C LEU A 141 -6.56 -23.08 16.54
N THR A 142 -6.01 -22.06 17.19
CA THR A 142 -5.86 -22.05 18.64
C THR A 142 -7.23 -21.85 19.30
N PRO A 143 -7.72 -22.79 20.12
CA PRO A 143 -9.01 -22.61 20.78
C PRO A 143 -8.97 -21.44 21.78
N ILE A 144 -10.03 -20.65 21.82
CA ILE A 144 -10.14 -19.53 22.74
C ILE A 144 -10.40 -20.03 24.17
N ASN A 145 -9.44 -19.84 25.07
CA ASN A 145 -9.59 -20.14 26.49
C ASN A 145 -8.79 -19.15 27.36
N ASP A 146 -8.88 -19.26 28.68
CA ASP A 146 -8.24 -18.31 29.60
C ASP A 146 -6.71 -18.30 29.55
N GLU A 147 -6.08 -19.37 29.08
CA GLU A 147 -4.62 -19.45 28.92
C GLU A 147 -4.19 -18.79 27.61
N THR A 148 -4.81 -19.18 26.50
CA THR A 148 -4.47 -18.69 25.15
C THR A 148 -4.81 -17.21 24.99
N LEU A 149 -5.87 -16.72 25.63
CA LEU A 149 -6.25 -15.31 25.56
C LEU A 149 -5.25 -14.36 26.24
N LYS A 150 -4.35 -14.85 27.11
CA LYS A 150 -3.38 -13.98 27.83
C LYS A 150 -2.47 -13.22 26.88
N ASP A 151 -2.04 -13.87 25.80
CA ASP A 151 -1.09 -13.29 24.87
C ASP A 151 -1.76 -12.17 24.07
N VAL A 152 -2.95 -12.42 23.51
CA VAL A 152 -3.80 -11.41 22.85
C VAL A 152 -4.10 -10.24 23.79
N LEU A 153 -4.51 -10.50 25.04
CA LEU A 153 -4.78 -9.42 26.00
C LEU A 153 -3.53 -8.57 26.26
N SER A 154 -2.37 -9.20 26.42
CA SER A 154 -1.10 -8.50 26.63
C SER A 154 -0.66 -7.70 25.41
N GLU A 155 -0.80 -8.26 24.22
CA GLU A 155 -0.41 -7.66 22.94
C GLU A 155 -1.18 -6.36 22.66
N TYR A 156 -2.50 -6.42 22.78
CA TYR A 156 -3.38 -5.27 22.53
C TYR A 156 -3.61 -4.38 23.74
N GLY A 157 -2.98 -4.69 24.88
CA GLY A 157 -3.02 -3.87 26.09
C GLY A 157 -4.32 -3.94 26.89
N PHE A 158 -5.11 -4.99 26.73
CA PHE A 158 -6.28 -5.25 27.56
C PHE A 158 -5.89 -5.89 28.90
N LYS A 159 -6.46 -5.40 30.01
CA LYS A 159 -6.13 -5.90 31.36
C LYS A 159 -6.91 -7.16 31.72
N SER A 160 -7.97 -7.48 30.98
CA SER A 160 -8.82 -8.65 31.26
C SER A 160 -9.71 -9.00 30.06
N ARG A 161 -10.20 -10.25 30.03
CA ARG A 161 -11.23 -10.70 29.08
C ARG A 161 -12.45 -9.77 29.05
N ASN A 162 -12.88 -9.26 30.21
CA ASN A 162 -14.01 -8.33 30.27
C ASN A 162 -13.71 -6.97 29.61
N GLU A 163 -12.46 -6.51 29.63
CA GLU A 163 -12.08 -5.28 28.95
C GLU A 163 -12.10 -5.46 27.43
N LEU A 164 -11.56 -6.58 26.95
CA LEU A 164 -11.67 -6.98 25.55
C LEU A 164 -13.12 -7.15 25.10
N GLU A 165 -13.95 -7.86 25.87
CA GLU A 165 -15.38 -8.03 25.56
C GLU A 165 -16.10 -6.67 25.48
N ASN A 166 -15.83 -5.74 26.40
CA ASN A 166 -16.39 -4.39 26.33
C ASN A 166 -15.89 -3.60 25.12
N TYR A 167 -14.66 -3.85 24.67
CA TYR A 167 -14.11 -3.24 23.46
C TYR A 167 -14.84 -3.74 22.22
N LEU A 168 -14.96 -5.06 22.03
CA LEU A 168 -15.69 -5.67 20.90
C LEU A 168 -17.16 -5.23 20.87
N ASN A 169 -17.81 -5.16 22.04
CA ASN A 169 -19.21 -4.72 22.12
C ASN A 169 -19.43 -3.29 21.61
N LYS A 170 -18.44 -2.38 21.71
CA LYS A 170 -18.54 -1.03 21.13
C LYS A 170 -18.56 -1.06 19.60
N ASN A 171 -17.96 -2.09 19.00
CA ASN A 171 -17.95 -2.32 17.57
C ASN A 171 -19.14 -3.21 17.11
N GLY A 172 -20.05 -3.57 18.02
CA GLY A 172 -21.21 -4.41 17.74
C GLY A 172 -20.89 -5.90 17.68
N ASP A 173 -19.85 -6.32 18.39
CA ASP A 173 -19.24 -7.65 18.29
C ASP A 173 -19.00 -8.29 19.67
N SER A 174 -18.60 -9.57 19.72
CA SER A 174 -18.35 -10.33 20.96
C SER A 174 -17.26 -11.37 20.76
N ILE A 175 -16.51 -11.71 21.83
CA ILE A 175 -15.53 -12.81 21.78
C ILE A 175 -16.21 -14.13 21.36
N ASN A 176 -17.50 -14.31 21.67
CA ASN A 176 -18.23 -15.53 21.36
C ASN A 176 -18.58 -15.68 19.87
N ASN A 177 -18.30 -14.68 19.04
CA ASN A 177 -18.49 -14.78 17.58
C ASN A 177 -17.31 -15.45 16.87
N TYR A 178 -16.25 -15.80 17.61
CA TYR A 178 -15.01 -16.35 17.09
C TYR A 178 -14.79 -17.78 17.60
N GLU A 179 -14.37 -18.67 16.70
CA GLU A 179 -14.05 -20.06 17.04
C GLU A 179 -12.56 -20.21 17.44
N SER A 180 -11.71 -19.37 16.86
CA SER A 180 -10.24 -19.40 17.01
C SER A 180 -9.68 -18.10 17.57
N LEU A 181 -8.51 -18.19 18.20
CA LEU A 181 -7.77 -17.02 18.68
C LEU A 181 -7.30 -16.16 17.50
N GLU A 182 -6.95 -16.77 16.38
CA GLU A 182 -6.46 -16.13 15.17
C GLU A 182 -7.53 -15.25 14.52
N ASP A 183 -8.78 -15.71 14.45
CA ASP A 183 -9.88 -14.88 13.94
C ASP A 183 -10.22 -13.74 14.90
N LEU A 184 -10.17 -14.00 16.20
CA LEU A 184 -10.36 -12.96 17.22
C LEU A 184 -9.25 -11.91 17.17
N ASP A 185 -7.99 -12.34 17.06
CA ASP A 185 -6.78 -11.51 16.94
C ASP A 185 -6.90 -10.56 15.76
N LEU A 186 -7.23 -11.10 14.58
CA LEU A 186 -7.43 -10.31 13.37
C LEU A 186 -8.54 -9.27 13.54
N ALA A 187 -9.67 -9.64 14.13
CA ALA A 187 -10.77 -8.69 14.34
C ALA A 187 -10.37 -7.55 15.29
N ILE A 188 -9.63 -7.86 16.35
CA ILE A 188 -9.11 -6.85 17.29
C ILE A 188 -8.17 -5.88 16.55
N PHE A 189 -7.25 -6.42 15.75
CA PHE A 189 -6.32 -5.63 14.95
C PHE A 189 -7.07 -4.68 14.01
N GLU A 190 -8.07 -5.19 13.27
CA GLU A 190 -8.88 -4.38 12.36
C GLU A 190 -9.60 -3.23 13.09
N TYR A 191 -10.19 -3.51 14.25
CA TYR A 191 -10.88 -2.48 15.03
C TYR A 191 -9.93 -1.44 15.61
N GLN A 192 -8.75 -1.84 16.11
CA GLN A 192 -7.78 -0.89 16.65
C GLN A 192 -7.24 0.03 15.57
N MET A 193 -6.96 -0.52 14.39
CA MET A 193 -6.55 0.27 13.24
C MET A 193 -7.67 1.24 12.79
N GLU A 194 -8.94 0.82 12.81
CA GLU A 194 -10.07 1.73 12.54
C GLU A 194 -10.16 2.86 13.58
N ASP A 195 -9.92 2.56 14.86
CA ASP A 195 -9.84 3.56 15.93
C ASP A 195 -8.67 4.54 15.73
N GLU A 196 -7.50 4.05 15.35
CA GLU A 196 -6.32 4.88 15.07
C GLU A 196 -6.56 5.81 13.87
N ILE A 197 -7.11 5.28 12.78
CA ILE A 197 -7.52 6.09 11.61
C ILE A 197 -8.55 7.14 12.03
N SER A 198 -9.52 6.75 12.86
CA SER A 198 -10.53 7.69 13.36
C SER A 198 -9.93 8.82 14.19
N GLU A 199 -8.99 8.53 15.10
CA GLU A 199 -8.32 9.57 15.89
C GLU A 199 -7.41 10.45 15.01
N MET A 200 -6.76 9.89 14.00
CA MET A 200 -5.97 10.65 13.02
C MET A 200 -6.84 11.63 12.21
N LEU A 201 -8.06 11.25 11.85
CA LEU A 201 -8.96 12.03 11.00
C LEU A 201 -9.89 12.98 11.79
N LYS A 202 -10.01 12.79 13.09
CA LYS A 202 -10.81 13.63 13.99
C LYS A 202 -10.51 15.14 13.93
N PRO A 203 -9.26 15.60 13.77
CA PRO A 203 -8.99 17.04 13.60
C PRO A 203 -9.67 17.63 12.36
N PHE A 204 -9.92 16.80 11.34
CA PHE A 204 -10.62 17.21 10.12
C PHE A 204 -12.14 17.08 10.23
N GLY A 205 -12.68 16.77 11.40
CA GLY A 205 -14.12 16.73 11.65
C GLY A 205 -14.84 15.45 11.21
N LEU A 206 -14.13 14.46 10.65
CA LEU A 206 -14.76 13.20 10.23
C LEU A 206 -15.24 12.38 11.43
N THR A 207 -16.47 11.90 11.32
CA THR A 207 -17.04 10.94 12.28
C THR A 207 -16.70 9.49 11.90
N LYS A 208 -16.81 8.56 12.86
CA LYS A 208 -16.63 7.12 12.61
C LYS A 208 -17.54 6.60 11.51
N ASP A 209 -18.81 7.00 11.51
CA ASP A 209 -19.78 6.58 10.49
C ASP A 209 -19.39 7.07 9.09
N GLU A 210 -18.85 8.28 8.98
CA GLU A 210 -18.37 8.84 7.71
C GLU A 210 -17.11 8.13 7.19
N ILE A 211 -16.17 7.81 8.10
CA ILE A 211 -15.00 6.99 7.76
C ILE A 211 -15.45 5.60 7.27
N LYS A 212 -16.39 4.98 7.97
CA LYS A 212 -16.97 3.69 7.56
C LYS A 212 -17.69 3.78 6.21
N ASN A 213 -18.42 4.87 5.95
CA ASN A 213 -19.08 5.09 4.66
C ASN A 213 -18.07 5.23 3.51
N LEU A 214 -16.98 5.97 3.72
CA LEU A 214 -15.88 6.10 2.76
C LEU A 214 -15.19 4.75 2.53
N LYS A 215 -14.83 4.04 3.60
CA LYS A 215 -14.22 2.70 3.54
C LYS A 215 -15.08 1.76 2.69
N ASN A 216 -16.36 1.64 3.03
CA ASN A 216 -17.29 0.75 2.32
C ASN A 216 -17.46 1.16 0.84
N HIS A 217 -17.44 2.45 0.53
CA HIS A 217 -17.50 2.94 -0.84
C HIS A 217 -16.25 2.54 -1.64
N PHE A 218 -15.06 2.73 -1.08
CA PHE A 218 -13.82 2.31 -1.74
C PHE A 218 -13.74 0.78 -1.89
N MET A 219 -14.04 0.02 -0.83
CA MET A 219 -14.02 -1.45 -0.88
C MET A 219 -14.92 -2.00 -1.99
N ALA A 220 -16.15 -1.49 -2.10
CA ALA A 220 -17.07 -1.93 -3.16
C ALA A 220 -16.54 -1.65 -4.58
N ILE A 221 -15.77 -0.58 -4.76
CA ILE A 221 -15.11 -0.28 -6.04
C ILE A 221 -13.96 -1.24 -6.27
N PHE A 222 -13.09 -1.45 -5.28
CA PHE A 222 -11.97 -2.38 -5.38
C PHE A 222 -12.45 -3.81 -5.66
N GLU A 223 -13.38 -4.33 -4.87
CA GLU A 223 -13.96 -5.68 -5.03
C GLU A 223 -14.48 -5.88 -6.44
N LYS A 224 -15.34 -4.98 -6.94
CA LYS A 224 -15.87 -5.04 -8.30
C LYS A 224 -14.78 -5.06 -9.37
N ASN A 225 -13.73 -4.25 -9.23
CA ASN A 225 -12.66 -4.16 -10.23
C ASN A 225 -11.70 -5.35 -10.16
N ILE A 226 -11.54 -5.97 -8.98
CA ILE A 226 -10.81 -7.23 -8.82
C ILE A 226 -11.60 -8.38 -9.45
N GLU A 227 -12.88 -8.53 -9.12
CA GLU A 227 -13.76 -9.59 -9.65
C GLU A 227 -13.89 -9.56 -11.18
N SER A 228 -13.76 -8.38 -11.78
CA SER A 228 -13.84 -8.20 -13.23
C SER A 228 -12.47 -8.12 -13.93
N GLU A 229 -11.38 -8.37 -13.21
CA GLU A 229 -10.01 -8.30 -13.74
C GLU A 229 -9.76 -7.00 -14.53
N ASN A 230 -10.23 -5.87 -13.98
CA ASN A 230 -10.24 -4.61 -14.72
C ASN A 230 -8.83 -3.99 -14.77
N GLU A 231 -8.00 -4.43 -15.71
CA GLU A 231 -6.64 -3.91 -15.94
C GLU A 231 -6.62 -2.38 -16.10
N GLU A 232 -7.61 -1.78 -16.76
CA GLU A 232 -7.67 -0.31 -16.94
C GLU A 232 -7.76 0.41 -15.60
N PHE A 233 -8.51 -0.14 -14.63
CA PHE A 233 -8.60 0.44 -13.29
C PHE A 233 -7.24 0.45 -12.59
N PHE A 234 -6.52 -0.69 -12.63
CA PHE A 234 -5.20 -0.81 -12.00
C PHE A 234 -4.14 0.04 -12.70
N ASN A 235 -4.10 0.04 -14.03
CA ASN A 235 -3.19 0.87 -14.82
C ASN A 235 -3.41 2.37 -14.55
N ARG A 236 -4.67 2.80 -14.36
CA ARG A 236 -4.97 4.19 -13.97
C ARG A 236 -4.50 4.51 -12.55
N MET A 237 -4.66 3.59 -11.60
CA MET A 237 -4.13 3.76 -10.24
C MET A 237 -2.60 3.88 -10.24
N GLU A 238 -1.92 3.01 -10.96
CA GLU A 238 -0.46 3.04 -11.12
C GLU A 238 -0.01 4.36 -11.73
N SER A 239 -0.62 4.77 -12.85
CA SER A 239 -0.30 6.03 -13.51
C SER A 239 -0.49 7.24 -12.61
N ILE A 240 -1.55 7.25 -11.79
CA ILE A 240 -1.74 8.30 -10.77
C ILE A 240 -0.60 8.27 -9.75
N GLY A 241 -0.22 7.08 -9.27
CA GLY A 241 0.90 6.89 -8.36
C GLY A 241 2.20 7.46 -8.90
N GLU A 242 2.60 7.08 -10.12
CA GLU A 242 3.79 7.58 -10.81
C GLU A 242 3.80 9.11 -10.93
N ARG A 243 2.66 9.69 -11.33
CA ARG A 243 2.52 11.14 -11.48
C ARG A 243 2.60 11.84 -10.13
N MET A 244 2.06 11.24 -9.07
CA MET A 244 2.16 11.75 -7.70
C MET A 244 3.58 11.70 -7.15
N MET A 245 4.41 10.70 -7.50
CA MET A 245 5.82 10.66 -7.11
C MET A 245 6.62 11.87 -7.61
N GLY A 246 6.22 12.44 -8.75
CA GLY A 246 6.80 13.69 -9.27
C GLY A 246 6.62 14.92 -8.36
N PHE A 247 5.79 14.81 -7.31
CA PHE A 247 5.49 15.87 -6.34
C PHE A 247 6.05 15.58 -4.93
N ALA A 248 6.90 14.59 -4.74
CA ALA A 248 7.38 14.20 -3.41
C ALA A 248 8.30 15.26 -2.72
N ASP A 249 8.88 16.18 -3.49
CA ASP A 249 10.02 17.03 -3.05
C ASP A 249 9.75 18.55 -3.06
N PHE A 250 8.52 19.03 -2.77
CA PHE A 250 8.28 20.48 -2.63
C PHE A 250 8.05 20.89 -1.17
N GLU A 251 8.76 21.92 -0.71
CA GLU A 251 8.64 22.45 0.66
C GLU A 251 7.51 23.49 0.79
N SER A 252 6.98 23.99 -0.33
CA SER A 252 5.99 25.06 -0.37
C SER A 252 5.20 25.09 -1.67
N ALA A 253 3.94 25.54 -1.60
CA ALA A 253 3.12 25.78 -2.79
C ALA A 253 3.66 26.91 -3.71
N GLU A 254 4.65 27.70 -3.27
CA GLU A 254 5.36 28.66 -4.13
C GLU A 254 6.32 28.01 -5.12
N GLU A 255 6.80 26.81 -4.80
CA GLU A 255 7.68 26.03 -5.66
C GLU A 255 6.91 25.41 -6.83
N LEU A 256 5.59 25.31 -6.70
CA LEU A 256 4.70 24.79 -7.73
C LEU A 256 4.48 25.83 -8.83
N SER A 257 4.98 25.52 -10.02
CA SER A 257 4.63 26.20 -11.26
C SER A 257 3.15 25.99 -11.60
N ALA A 258 2.61 26.84 -12.47
CA ALA A 258 1.23 26.67 -12.96
C ALA A 258 1.01 25.35 -13.70
N LYS A 259 2.07 24.75 -14.27
CA LYS A 259 1.98 23.44 -14.90
C LYS A 259 1.82 22.34 -13.84
N GLU A 260 2.59 22.40 -12.77
CA GLU A 260 2.50 21.49 -11.61
C GLU A 260 1.15 21.60 -10.89
N ILE A 261 0.62 22.82 -10.73
CA ILE A 261 -0.73 23.02 -10.17
C ILE A 261 -1.80 22.42 -11.08
N ALA A 262 -1.69 22.61 -12.40
CA ALA A 262 -2.63 22.01 -13.36
C ALA A 262 -2.58 20.48 -13.34
N GLU A 263 -1.39 19.93 -13.14
CA GLU A 263 -1.16 18.49 -13.02
C GLU A 263 -1.79 17.91 -11.74
N LEU A 264 -1.60 18.55 -10.59
CA LEU A 264 -2.27 18.15 -9.33
C LEU A 264 -3.80 18.18 -9.46
N LEU A 265 -4.35 19.18 -10.16
CA LEU A 265 -5.80 19.24 -10.44
C LEU A 265 -6.25 18.12 -11.37
N SER A 266 -5.42 17.74 -12.34
CA SER A 266 -5.70 16.60 -13.21
C SER A 266 -5.75 15.32 -12.41
N ILE A 267 -4.76 15.08 -11.55
CA ILE A 267 -4.70 13.90 -10.67
C ILE A 267 -5.92 13.87 -9.74
N TRP A 268 -6.25 14.99 -9.10
CA TRP A 268 -7.42 15.10 -8.24
C TRP A 268 -8.72 14.73 -8.95
N ASN A 269 -8.95 15.25 -10.16
CA ASN A 269 -10.17 14.94 -10.92
C ASN A 269 -10.20 13.48 -11.36
N GLU A 270 -9.05 12.92 -11.71
CA GLU A 270 -8.95 11.51 -12.09
C GLU A 270 -9.20 10.59 -10.91
N MET A 271 -8.68 10.91 -9.72
CA MET A 271 -8.98 10.21 -8.47
C MET A 271 -10.48 10.24 -8.15
N LEU A 272 -11.13 11.41 -8.26
CA LEU A 272 -12.58 11.50 -8.07
C LEU A 272 -13.35 10.65 -9.09
N ASP A 273 -12.91 10.62 -10.34
CA ASP A 273 -13.55 9.81 -11.37
C ASP A 273 -13.37 8.31 -11.11
N LEU A 274 -12.13 7.89 -10.84
CA LEU A 274 -11.71 6.50 -10.62
C LEU A 274 -12.41 5.88 -9.41
N PHE A 275 -12.51 6.65 -8.31
CA PHE A 275 -13.21 6.23 -7.10
C PHE A 275 -14.68 6.62 -7.07
N GLU A 276 -15.27 6.99 -8.21
CA GLU A 276 -16.69 7.33 -8.33
C GLU A 276 -17.19 8.34 -7.28
N LEU A 277 -16.38 9.36 -6.99
CA LEU A 277 -16.65 10.42 -6.05
C LEU A 277 -17.09 11.72 -6.74
N LYS A 278 -17.88 12.50 -6.01
CA LYS A 278 -18.20 13.90 -6.27
C LYS A 278 -17.90 14.71 -5.01
N THR A 279 -17.35 15.91 -5.19
CA THR A 279 -17.08 16.83 -4.09
C THR A 279 -17.83 18.14 -4.23
N GLU A 280 -18.19 18.73 -3.09
CA GLU A 280 -18.73 20.07 -2.99
C GLU A 280 -17.96 20.86 -1.93
N PHE A 281 -17.61 22.11 -2.23
CA PHE A 281 -16.74 22.94 -1.39
C PHE A 281 -17.51 24.14 -0.84
N TYR A 282 -17.30 24.44 0.43
CA TYR A 282 -17.95 25.56 1.13
C TYR A 282 -16.94 26.29 2.02
N LEU A 283 -16.96 27.62 2.01
CA LEU A 283 -16.32 28.42 3.05
C LEU A 283 -17.30 28.60 4.21
N VAL A 284 -16.88 28.26 5.42
CA VAL A 284 -17.71 28.35 6.63
C VAL A 284 -17.20 29.45 7.54
N LYS A 285 -18.01 30.50 7.73
CA LYS A 285 -17.71 31.61 8.63
C LYS A 285 -18.94 31.93 9.48
N ASN A 286 -18.76 31.99 10.80
CA ASN A 286 -19.85 32.22 11.77
C ASN A 286 -21.06 31.27 11.59
N GLY A 287 -20.79 29.99 11.28
CA GLY A 287 -21.81 28.97 11.06
C GLY A 287 -22.60 29.08 9.76
N LYS A 288 -22.21 29.97 8.83
CA LYS A 288 -22.82 30.06 7.50
C LYS A 288 -21.92 29.39 6.45
N GLU A 289 -22.48 28.44 5.72
CA GLU A 289 -21.86 27.83 4.55
C GLU A 289 -22.03 28.73 3.32
N MET A 290 -20.92 29.02 2.64
CA MET A 290 -20.90 29.77 1.38
C MET A 290 -20.28 28.87 0.31
N PRO A 291 -21.04 28.43 -0.72
CA PRO A 291 -20.50 27.55 -1.75
C PRO A 291 -19.36 28.23 -2.49
N ILE A 292 -18.30 27.48 -2.77
CA ILE A 292 -17.15 27.93 -3.54
C ILE A 292 -16.79 26.86 -4.57
N SER A 293 -16.43 27.26 -5.79
CA SER A 293 -15.89 26.30 -6.76
C SER A 293 -14.41 26.03 -6.49
N LEU A 294 -13.92 24.85 -6.86
CA LEU A 294 -12.48 24.54 -6.80
C LEU A 294 -11.63 25.60 -7.52
N ASN A 295 -12.10 26.08 -8.68
CA ASN A 295 -11.47 27.16 -9.45
C ASN A 295 -11.40 28.51 -8.74
N GLN A 296 -12.32 28.79 -7.82
CA GLN A 296 -12.29 29.98 -6.96
C GLN A 296 -11.40 29.74 -5.75
N LEU A 297 -11.48 28.55 -5.13
CA LEU A 297 -10.64 28.14 -4.00
C LEU A 297 -9.15 28.26 -4.35
N MET A 298 -8.73 27.78 -5.52
CA MET A 298 -7.35 27.89 -6.00
C MET A 298 -6.87 29.34 -6.23
N LYS A 299 -7.78 30.31 -6.34
CA LYS A 299 -7.43 31.72 -6.55
C LYS A 299 -7.53 32.54 -5.27
N LEU A 300 -7.90 31.91 -4.15
CA LEU A 300 -7.93 32.61 -2.88
C LEU A 300 -6.51 32.94 -2.45
N GLU A 301 -6.30 34.19 -2.08
CA GLU A 301 -5.08 34.63 -1.39
C GLU A 301 -5.26 34.53 0.14
N SER A 302 -6.51 34.40 0.62
CA SER A 302 -6.85 34.25 2.04
C SER A 302 -8.26 33.67 2.20
N THR A 303 -8.51 32.92 3.28
CA THR A 303 -9.87 32.51 3.68
C THR A 303 -10.61 33.57 4.50
N ASP A 304 -9.96 34.69 4.85
CA ASP A 304 -10.50 35.70 5.78
C ASP A 304 -11.00 35.05 7.10
N GLY A 305 -10.25 34.05 7.59
CA GLY A 305 -10.57 33.31 8.81
C GLY A 305 -11.79 32.38 8.69
N ALA A 306 -12.23 32.03 7.48
CA ALA A 306 -13.20 30.96 7.25
C ALA A 306 -12.52 29.59 7.25
N ASN A 307 -13.27 28.56 7.67
CA ASN A 307 -12.88 27.16 7.46
C ASN A 307 -13.29 26.72 6.05
N LEU A 308 -12.61 25.73 5.48
CA LEU A 308 -13.07 25.03 4.29
C LEU A 308 -13.79 23.75 4.70
N LEU A 309 -15.01 23.58 4.23
CA LEU A 309 -15.80 22.36 4.33
C LEU A 309 -15.83 21.69 2.96
N ILE A 310 -15.50 20.41 2.91
CA ILE A 310 -15.53 19.56 1.72
C ILE A 310 -16.51 18.43 1.98
N LYS A 311 -17.57 18.35 1.19
CA LYS A 311 -18.56 17.26 1.27
C LYS A 311 -18.30 16.27 0.16
N PHE A 312 -18.17 15.00 0.51
CA PHE A 312 -17.95 13.88 -0.39
C PHE A 312 -19.25 13.11 -0.61
N PHE A 313 -19.52 12.80 -1.87
CA PHE A 313 -20.66 12.03 -2.31
C PHE A 313 -20.18 10.96 -3.29
N SER A 314 -20.91 9.86 -3.39
CA SER A 314 -20.78 8.98 -4.57
C SER A 314 -21.30 9.70 -5.83
N LYS A 315 -20.94 9.22 -7.02
CA LYS A 315 -21.50 9.69 -8.30
C LYS A 315 -23.03 9.60 -8.36
N SER A 316 -23.64 8.67 -7.60
CA SER A 316 -25.11 8.56 -7.47
C SER A 316 -25.76 9.64 -6.59
N GLY A 317 -24.97 10.44 -5.88
CA GLY A 317 -25.43 11.50 -4.99
C GLY A 317 -25.63 11.08 -3.52
N LYS A 318 -25.32 9.82 -3.16
CA LYS A 318 -25.28 9.39 -1.74
C LYS A 318 -24.17 10.15 -1.01
N PHE A 319 -24.50 10.81 0.09
CA PHE A 319 -23.52 11.43 1.00
C PHE A 319 -22.62 10.36 1.64
N LEU A 320 -21.31 10.62 1.68
CA LEU A 320 -20.33 9.70 2.24
C LEU A 320 -19.68 10.28 3.50
N ALA A 321 -19.16 11.50 3.41
CA ALA A 321 -18.45 12.17 4.50
C ALA A 321 -18.40 13.68 4.28
N ASP A 322 -18.19 14.44 5.35
CA ASP A 322 -17.66 15.78 5.25
C ASP A 322 -16.34 15.98 6.02
N MET A 323 -15.54 16.89 5.51
CA MET A 323 -14.19 17.17 6.01
C MET A 323 -14.02 18.68 6.16
N VAL A 324 -13.55 19.08 7.33
CA VAL A 324 -13.28 20.47 7.69
C VAL A 324 -11.78 20.69 7.75
N ILE A 325 -11.27 21.56 6.89
CA ILE A 325 -9.93 22.12 7.02
C ILE A 325 -10.10 23.47 7.73
N THR A 326 -9.68 23.53 8.99
CA THR A 326 -9.84 24.75 9.79
C THR A 326 -8.95 25.87 9.28
N LYS A 327 -9.26 27.12 9.58
CA LYS A 327 -8.42 28.28 9.22
C LYS A 327 -6.98 28.19 9.78
N GLU A 328 -6.76 27.41 10.83
CA GLU A 328 -5.43 27.16 11.40
C GLU A 328 -4.64 26.14 10.56
N MET A 329 -5.34 25.15 9.97
CA MET A 329 -4.77 24.18 9.02
C MET A 329 -4.58 24.81 7.64
N PHE A 330 -5.49 25.73 7.27
CA PHE A 330 -5.38 26.68 6.18
C PHE A 330 -4.36 27.77 6.56
N GLY A 331 -3.09 27.39 6.74
CA GLY A 331 -2.04 28.36 7.03
C GLY A 331 -2.13 29.54 6.06
N SER A 332 -2.10 30.79 6.56
CA SER A 332 -2.04 31.98 5.71
C SER A 332 -0.92 31.89 4.68
N ASP A 333 0.17 31.23 5.07
CA ASP A 333 1.33 30.93 4.26
C ASP A 333 0.95 30.04 3.06
N LEU A 334 0.11 29.01 3.25
CA LEU A 334 -0.30 28.06 2.19
C LEU A 334 -1.12 28.75 1.08
N LEU A 335 -1.99 29.70 1.44
CA LEU A 335 -2.82 30.47 0.50
C LEU A 335 -2.10 31.65 -0.13
N GLU A 336 -1.28 32.39 0.62
CA GLU A 336 -0.40 33.42 0.04
C GLU A 336 0.56 32.79 -0.98
N GLN A 337 1.05 31.58 -0.69
CA GLN A 337 1.96 30.84 -1.55
C GLN A 337 1.26 30.31 -2.82
N ALA A 338 0.17 29.56 -2.68
CA ALA A 338 -0.55 28.99 -3.83
C ALA A 338 -1.24 30.06 -4.70
N GLY A 339 -1.89 31.05 -4.07
CA GLY A 339 -2.59 32.13 -4.76
C GLY A 339 -1.64 33.05 -5.53
N SER A 340 -0.48 33.40 -4.95
CA SER A 340 0.48 34.29 -5.61
C SER A 340 1.15 33.65 -6.83
N SER A 341 1.44 32.34 -6.80
CA SER A 341 1.96 31.58 -7.94
C SER A 341 1.01 31.60 -9.14
N ILE A 342 -0.29 31.42 -8.88
CA ILE A 342 -1.34 31.45 -9.92
C ILE A 342 -1.55 32.88 -10.45
N VAL A 343 -1.51 33.90 -9.60
CA VAL A 343 -1.68 35.31 -10.04
C VAL A 343 -0.47 35.82 -10.84
N LYS A 344 0.76 35.43 -10.47
CA LYS A 344 1.99 35.81 -11.18
C LYS A 344 1.94 35.38 -12.65
N THR A 345 1.39 34.21 -12.97
CA THR A 345 1.26 33.72 -14.36
C THR A 345 0.34 34.56 -15.26
N LYS A 346 -0.69 35.22 -14.71
CA LYS A 346 -1.52 36.17 -15.48
C LYS A 346 -0.79 37.47 -15.83
N LYS A 347 0.19 37.89 -15.02
CA LYS A 347 0.99 39.09 -15.26
C LYS A 347 2.16 38.81 -16.20
N THR A 348 2.86 37.67 -16.06
CA THR A 348 3.96 37.29 -16.97
C THR A 348 3.49 36.89 -18.37
N ALA A 349 2.23 36.51 -18.57
CA ALA A 349 1.64 36.32 -19.90
C ALA A 349 1.42 37.64 -20.69
N LYS A 350 1.51 38.82 -20.06
CA LYS A 350 1.30 40.13 -20.70
C LYS A 350 2.57 40.91 -21.03
N GLU A 351 3.73 40.50 -20.52
CA GLU A 351 5.00 41.17 -20.80
C GLU A 351 6.08 40.13 -21.14
N ALA A 352 6.18 39.80 -22.43
CA ALA A 352 7.47 39.37 -22.97
C ALA A 352 8.26 40.65 -23.31
N PRO A 353 9.50 40.79 -22.83
CA PRO A 353 10.59 40.43 -23.74
C PRO A 353 11.89 39.90 -23.10
N LYS A 354 12.53 39.03 -23.90
CA LYS A 354 13.97 38.82 -24.14
C LYS A 354 14.89 38.38 -22.98
N ALA A 355 15.47 37.21 -23.24
CA ALA A 355 16.58 36.54 -22.57
C ALA A 355 17.75 37.43 -22.11
N VAL A 356 18.38 37.05 -20.99
CA VAL A 356 19.76 36.49 -20.91
C VAL A 356 20.41 36.70 -19.50
N LYS A 357 21.15 35.66 -19.04
CA LYS A 357 22.32 35.59 -18.11
C LYS A 357 22.13 35.34 -16.58
N LYS A 358 22.59 34.15 -16.14
CA LYS A 358 23.39 33.91 -14.90
C LYS A 358 24.73 34.67 -15.01
N PRO A 359 25.49 34.97 -13.91
CA PRO A 359 25.65 34.23 -12.64
C PRO A 359 25.59 35.14 -11.38
N SER A 360 25.50 34.64 -10.14
CA SER A 360 26.68 34.29 -9.33
C SER A 360 26.28 33.62 -8.00
N GLN A 361 27.03 32.58 -7.67
CA GLN A 361 26.97 31.79 -6.45
C GLN A 361 27.79 32.44 -5.33
N LYS A 362 27.49 32.00 -4.08
CA LYS A 362 28.29 31.94 -2.84
C LYS A 362 27.58 32.71 -1.71
N VAL A 363 27.39 32.15 -0.51
CA VAL A 363 28.30 31.30 0.28
C VAL A 363 27.49 30.36 1.21
N LYS A 364 27.90 29.09 1.34
CA LYS A 364 27.57 28.20 2.47
C LYS A 364 28.71 28.22 3.49
N THR A 365 28.41 27.99 4.77
CA THR A 365 29.24 27.14 5.66
C THR A 365 28.35 26.32 6.60
N VAL A 366 28.98 25.41 7.33
CA VAL A 366 28.68 23.96 7.43
C VAL A 366 27.81 23.61 8.66
N ASN A 367 27.26 24.61 9.36
CA ASN A 367 26.39 24.53 10.53
C ASN A 367 25.64 25.87 10.65
N GLY A 368 24.35 25.95 10.33
CA GLY A 368 23.61 27.23 10.38
C GLY A 368 22.20 27.24 9.81
N ALA A 369 21.56 26.08 9.66
CA ALA A 369 20.14 26.03 9.34
C ALA A 369 19.34 26.47 10.59
N LYS A 370 18.36 27.35 10.41
CA LYS A 370 17.26 27.43 11.37
C LYS A 370 16.61 26.03 11.42
N LEU A 371 16.29 25.54 12.61
CA LEU A 371 15.47 24.33 12.78
C LEU A 371 14.28 24.40 11.79
N PRO A 372 14.02 23.33 11.00
CA PRO A 372 12.82 23.30 10.18
C PRO A 372 11.62 23.53 11.10
N LYS A 373 10.69 24.39 10.68
CA LYS A 373 9.40 24.48 11.36
C LYS A 373 8.65 23.19 11.03
N THR A 374 8.81 22.15 11.85
CA THR A 374 8.24 20.80 11.68
C THR A 374 6.72 20.75 11.92
N ALA A 375 6.00 21.78 11.51
CA ALA A 375 4.57 21.92 11.78
C ALA A 375 3.70 22.07 10.51
N SER A 376 4.26 22.13 9.30
CA SER A 376 3.48 22.56 8.12
C SER A 376 2.95 21.48 7.17
N ASP A 377 3.51 20.27 7.07
CA ASP A 377 3.21 19.42 5.89
C ASP A 377 2.62 18.05 6.21
N TYR A 378 1.59 18.04 7.04
CA TYR A 378 0.85 16.80 7.36
C TYR A 378 -0.11 16.38 6.23
N LEU A 379 -0.71 17.32 5.50
CA LEU A 379 -1.85 17.02 4.60
C LEU A 379 -1.52 16.11 3.38
N PRO A 380 -0.47 16.38 2.58
CA PRO A 380 -0.11 15.49 1.46
C PRO A 380 0.38 14.11 1.93
N ASN A 381 1.20 14.08 2.99
CA ASN A 381 1.76 12.85 3.57
C ASN A 381 0.66 11.98 4.21
N THR A 382 -0.36 12.58 4.81
CA THR A 382 -1.52 11.86 5.35
C THR A 382 -2.34 11.19 4.25
N PHE A 383 -2.55 11.85 3.10
CA PHE A 383 -3.31 11.24 2.00
C PHE A 383 -2.56 10.09 1.30
N ALA A 384 -1.25 10.24 1.08
CA ALA A 384 -0.41 9.15 0.57
C ALA A 384 -0.37 7.97 1.55
N GLY A 385 -0.22 8.24 2.85
CA GLY A 385 -0.27 7.21 3.89
C GLY A 385 -1.62 6.49 3.97
N LEU A 386 -2.73 7.19 3.82
CA LEU A 386 -4.08 6.59 3.80
C LEU A 386 -4.32 5.70 2.58
N ALA A 387 -3.83 6.10 1.41
CA ALA A 387 -3.90 5.28 0.20
C ALA A 387 -3.08 3.98 0.37
N ILE A 388 -1.88 4.06 0.95
CA ILE A 388 -1.02 2.89 1.23
C ILE A 388 -1.68 1.96 2.26
N LEU A 389 -2.22 2.51 3.36
CA LEU A 389 -2.91 1.72 4.40
C LEU A 389 -4.14 0.99 3.86
N LEU A 390 -4.98 1.67 3.08
CA LEU A 390 -6.17 1.06 2.47
C LEU A 390 -5.80 -0.01 1.44
N SER A 391 -4.72 0.20 0.67
CA SER A 391 -4.22 -0.78 -0.29
C SER A 391 -3.67 -2.04 0.41
N GLY A 392 -2.94 -1.86 1.52
CA GLY A 392 -2.42 -2.96 2.32
C GLY A 392 -3.53 -3.85 2.90
N LEU A 393 -4.65 -3.28 3.33
CA LEU A 393 -5.80 -4.03 3.85
C LEU A 393 -6.50 -4.89 2.78
N VAL A 394 -6.60 -4.37 1.55
CA VAL A 394 -7.18 -5.11 0.42
C VAL A 394 -6.29 -6.30 0.05
N LEU A 395 -4.97 -6.10 -0.01
CA LEU A 395 -4.01 -7.17 -0.28
C LEU A 395 -4.01 -8.26 0.82
N PHE A 396 -4.09 -7.85 2.09
CA PHE A 396 -4.18 -8.78 3.23
C PHE A 396 -5.45 -9.67 3.16
N ARG A 397 -6.58 -9.12 2.69
CA ARG A 397 -7.83 -9.85 2.53
C ARG A 397 -7.81 -10.83 1.35
N LYS A 398 -7.06 -10.52 0.28
CA LYS A 398 -6.88 -11.41 -0.88
C LYS A 398 -6.03 -12.64 -0.54
N MET A 399 -5.01 -12.49 0.31
CA MET A 399 -4.23 -13.61 0.82
C MET A 399 -5.06 -14.61 1.67
N LYS A 400 -6.13 -14.17 2.34
CA LYS A 400 -7.02 -15.06 3.12
C LYS A 400 -8.18 -15.66 2.31
N SER A 401 -8.53 -15.07 1.16
CA SER A 401 -9.59 -15.57 0.28
C SER A 401 -9.07 -16.40 -0.90
N GLY A 402 -7.77 -16.37 -1.17
CA GLY A 402 -7.10 -17.32 -2.07
C GLY A 402 -6.83 -18.70 -1.45
N GLY A 403 -6.96 -18.85 -0.13
CA GLY A 403 -6.89 -20.13 0.59
C GLY A 403 -8.27 -20.68 0.98
N ALA A 404 -9.33 -20.21 0.33
CA ALA A 404 -10.68 -20.73 0.53
C ALA A 404 -11.30 -21.06 -0.83
N MET A 405 -10.80 -22.10 -1.48
CA MET A 405 -11.62 -22.96 -2.33
C MET A 405 -11.10 -24.39 -2.28
#